data_AF-A0A523B4G8-F1
#
_entry.id   AF-A0A523B4G8-F1
#
_cell.length_a   1.000
_cell.length_b   1.000
_cell.length_c   1.000
_cell.angle_alpha   90.00
_cell.angle_beta   90.00
_cell.angle_gamma   90.00
#
_symmetry.space_group_name_H-M   'P 1'
#
loop_
_entity.id
_entity.type
_entity.pdbx_description
1 polymer ?
#
loop_
_entity_poly.entity_id
_entity_poly.type
_entity_poly.pdbx_seq_one_letter_code
_entity_poly.pdbx_strand_id
1 'polypeptide(L)'
;CNLNCPICFAHAGAVGYLYEPSKDQIRHMLRNLRELKPIPPTALQYSGGEPTVRRDLPELVAMAKEEGFRHVEVNSNGILLAKDLEFYKSLLDAGMSTIYLQFDGLTDDIYIKTRGVPLLDVKMRVIENARKLKHDSVVLVVTLVRGVNDHQIGDIIRFAAKNCDVVRGINVQPVSITGRINRAERERMRITIPDFMKLCEEQTNGAIKISDFRPVPWPVALARAVGLLKGKGYPEFTAHPHCGVATFFLVEDDDIVPITRYADVDKLEEDFWEVYKLASSGKKFKAYLKLIRASGRVRGKLRRYLLSVLIRGSYSALGELMRRMVLLGCMHFMDPYNFDLERVERCCIHYALPDGTIRPFCSYNSIHRQTVERALSIPYPIKVESRAV
;
A
#
# COMPACT_ATOMS: atom_id res chain seq x y z
N CYS A 1 -13.82 -15.28 -4.21
CA CYS A 1 -12.93 -15.26 -3.02
C CYS A 1 -13.10 -16.59 -2.29
N ASN A 2 -12.10 -17.05 -1.53
CA ASN A 2 -12.23 -18.21 -0.62
C ASN A 2 -12.73 -17.81 0.80
N LEU A 3 -13.18 -16.57 0.99
CA LEU A 3 -13.82 -16.05 2.21
C LEU A 3 -15.08 -15.25 1.86
N ASN A 4 -16.00 -15.13 2.82
CA ASN A 4 -17.24 -14.34 2.75
C ASN A 4 -17.26 -13.29 3.88
N CYS A 5 -16.33 -12.33 3.84
CA CYS A 5 -16.07 -11.43 4.97
C CYS A 5 -17.28 -10.48 5.24
N PRO A 6 -17.67 -10.27 6.51
CA PRO A 6 -18.75 -9.35 6.88
C PRO A 6 -18.58 -7.90 6.39
N ILE A 7 -17.34 -7.39 6.36
CA ILE A 7 -17.04 -5.98 6.03
C ILE A 7 -16.42 -5.79 4.63
N CYS A 8 -16.51 -6.78 3.74
CA CYS A 8 -15.90 -6.67 2.41
C CYS A 8 -16.66 -5.69 1.51
N PHE A 9 -16.05 -4.54 1.19
CA PHE A 9 -16.65 -3.58 0.27
C PHE A 9 -16.85 -4.13 -1.16
N ALA A 10 -16.04 -5.10 -1.57
CA ALA A 10 -16.09 -5.67 -2.93
C ALA A 10 -17.14 -6.79 -3.05
N HIS A 11 -17.66 -7.34 -1.95
CA HIS A 11 -18.63 -8.46 -1.91
C HIS A 11 -18.31 -9.64 -2.85
N ALA A 12 -17.02 -9.89 -3.13
CA ALA A 12 -16.56 -10.78 -4.20
C ALA A 12 -16.85 -12.29 -3.99
N GLY A 13 -17.38 -12.69 -2.83
CA GLY A 13 -17.85 -14.06 -2.55
C GLY A 13 -19.37 -14.24 -2.67
N ALA A 14 -20.13 -13.15 -2.83
CA ALA A 14 -21.59 -13.13 -2.79
C ALA A 14 -22.24 -12.72 -4.12
N VAL A 15 -21.46 -12.46 -5.17
CA VAL A 15 -21.97 -12.06 -6.49
C VAL A 15 -22.18 -13.29 -7.38
N GLY A 16 -23.37 -13.42 -7.98
CA GLY A 16 -23.75 -14.54 -8.85
C GLY A 16 -23.15 -14.52 -10.26
N TYR A 17 -22.06 -13.78 -10.46
CA TYR A 17 -21.37 -13.62 -11.73
C TYR A 17 -19.85 -13.62 -11.50
N LEU A 18 -19.08 -14.04 -12.50
CA LEU A 18 -17.62 -14.08 -12.42
C LEU A 18 -17.02 -12.99 -13.30
N TYR A 19 -16.32 -12.03 -12.69
CA TYR A 19 -15.46 -11.10 -13.44
C TYR A 19 -14.02 -11.59 -13.38
N GLU A 20 -13.57 -12.23 -14.45
CA GLU A 20 -12.23 -12.80 -14.56
C GLU A 20 -11.66 -12.53 -15.97
N PRO A 21 -10.94 -11.40 -16.16
CA PRO A 21 -10.31 -11.11 -17.43
C PRO A 21 -9.33 -12.20 -17.88
N SER A 22 -9.32 -12.48 -19.18
CA SER A 22 -8.40 -13.43 -19.81
C SER A 22 -6.94 -12.95 -19.73
N LYS A 23 -5.98 -13.85 -19.94
CA LYS A 23 -4.54 -13.48 -19.96
C LYS A 23 -4.25 -12.38 -21.00
N ASP A 24 -4.87 -12.44 -22.18
CA ASP A 24 -4.69 -11.43 -23.22
C ASP A 24 -5.29 -10.07 -22.83
N GLN A 25 -6.47 -10.07 -22.20
CA GLN A 25 -7.06 -8.85 -21.66
C GLN A 25 -6.18 -8.24 -20.56
N ILE A 26 -5.64 -9.07 -19.66
CA ILE A 26 -4.73 -8.61 -18.61
C ILE A 26 -3.48 -8.01 -19.23
N ARG A 27 -2.85 -8.67 -20.21
CA ARG A 27 -1.67 -8.13 -20.90
C ARG A 27 -1.99 -6.79 -21.55
N HIS A 28 -3.16 -6.65 -22.18
CA HIS A 28 -3.62 -5.37 -22.74
C HIS A 28 -3.76 -4.29 -21.65
N MET A 29 -4.40 -4.61 -20.52
CA MET A 29 -4.54 -3.69 -19.37
C MET A 29 -3.17 -3.25 -18.82
N LEU A 30 -2.21 -4.18 -18.71
CA LEU A 30 -0.84 -3.91 -18.27
C LEU A 30 -0.14 -2.95 -19.24
N ARG A 31 -0.22 -3.20 -20.54
CA ARG A 31 0.37 -2.32 -21.58
C ARG A 31 -0.22 -0.92 -21.54
N ASN A 32 -1.55 -0.83 -21.45
CA ASN A 32 -2.25 0.45 -21.36
C ASN A 32 -1.74 1.30 -20.17
N LEU A 33 -1.59 0.70 -18.99
CA LEU A 33 -0.97 1.38 -17.85
C LEU A 33 0.45 1.85 -18.16
N ARG A 34 1.27 0.99 -18.79
CA ARG A 34 2.67 1.28 -19.11
C ARG A 34 2.87 2.30 -20.23
N GLU A 35 1.82 2.60 -21.00
CA GLU A 35 1.81 3.64 -22.03
C GLU A 35 1.59 5.05 -21.47
N LEU A 36 1.09 5.18 -20.24
CA LEU A 36 0.83 6.46 -19.59
C LEU A 36 2.07 7.39 -19.58
N LYS A 37 1.83 8.65 -19.92
CA LYS A 37 2.84 9.72 -20.01
C LYS A 37 2.57 10.79 -18.95
N PRO A 38 3.60 11.58 -18.55
CA PRO A 38 5.01 11.45 -18.94
C PRO A 38 5.73 10.29 -18.23
N ILE A 39 5.18 9.81 -17.12
CA ILE A 39 5.81 8.78 -16.28
C ILE A 39 4.86 7.59 -16.15
N PRO A 40 5.22 6.41 -16.68
CA PRO A 40 4.37 5.24 -16.59
C PRO A 40 4.45 4.59 -15.19
N PRO A 41 3.35 4.00 -14.66
CA PRO A 41 3.27 3.43 -13.31
C PRO A 41 4.31 2.34 -13.07
N THR A 42 5.17 2.53 -12.08
CA THR A 42 6.26 1.56 -11.80
C THR A 42 5.85 0.38 -10.93
N ALA A 43 4.70 0.49 -10.26
CA ALA A 43 4.17 -0.51 -9.35
C ALA A 43 2.81 -1.02 -9.85
N LEU A 44 2.58 -2.32 -9.69
CA LEU A 44 1.32 -3.00 -9.94
C LEU A 44 0.92 -3.75 -8.69
N GLN A 45 -0.36 -3.73 -8.35
CA GLN A 45 -0.90 -4.54 -7.27
C GLN A 45 -1.97 -5.48 -7.84
N TYR A 46 -1.71 -6.79 -7.75
CA TYR A 46 -2.73 -7.81 -7.97
C TYR A 46 -3.62 -7.87 -6.73
N SER A 47 -4.87 -7.51 -6.94
CA SER A 47 -5.95 -7.60 -5.95
C SER A 47 -7.05 -8.49 -6.53
N GLY A 48 -8.20 -8.54 -5.87
CA GLY A 48 -9.35 -9.34 -6.29
C GLY A 48 -10.18 -9.71 -5.07
N GLY A 49 -11.15 -10.62 -5.22
CA GLY A 49 -11.72 -11.25 -4.03
C GLY A 49 -10.61 -11.87 -3.17
N GLU A 50 -9.80 -12.74 -3.77
CA GLU A 50 -8.51 -13.23 -3.25
C GLU A 50 -7.66 -13.65 -4.45
N PRO A 51 -6.57 -12.96 -4.81
CA PRO A 51 -5.74 -13.28 -5.98
C PRO A 51 -5.22 -14.71 -6.00
N THR A 52 -4.82 -15.24 -4.83
CA THR A 52 -4.12 -16.53 -4.76
C THR A 52 -4.98 -17.73 -5.16
N VAL A 53 -6.32 -17.59 -5.23
CA VAL A 53 -7.19 -18.66 -5.73
C VAL A 53 -7.07 -18.86 -7.24
N ARG A 54 -6.48 -17.90 -7.96
CA ARG A 54 -6.26 -17.97 -9.40
C ARG A 54 -4.98 -18.74 -9.70
N ARG A 55 -5.10 -19.90 -10.37
CA ARG A 55 -3.99 -20.86 -10.53
C ARG A 55 -2.83 -20.34 -11.39
N ASP A 56 -3.13 -19.49 -12.37
CA ASP A 56 -2.15 -18.87 -13.26
C ASP A 56 -1.55 -17.57 -12.67
N LEU A 57 -1.78 -17.24 -11.39
CA LEU A 57 -1.25 -16.02 -10.78
C LEU A 57 0.28 -15.87 -10.92
N PRO A 58 1.12 -16.90 -10.75
CA PRO A 58 2.57 -16.77 -11.00
C PRO A 58 2.87 -16.33 -12.44
N GLU A 59 2.14 -16.83 -13.43
CA GLU A 59 2.32 -16.41 -14.83
C GLU A 59 1.92 -14.95 -15.04
N LEU A 60 0.86 -14.48 -14.36
CA LEU A 60 0.46 -13.08 -14.41
C LEU A 60 1.51 -12.16 -13.77
N VAL A 61 2.09 -12.57 -12.64
CA VAL A 61 3.18 -11.85 -11.99
C VAL A 61 4.40 -11.73 -12.93
N ALA A 62 4.78 -12.82 -13.59
CA ALA A 62 5.86 -12.81 -14.59
C ALA A 62 5.52 -11.88 -15.77
N MET A 63 4.28 -11.94 -16.28
CA MET A 63 3.80 -11.06 -17.34
C MET A 63 3.88 -9.58 -16.95
N ALA A 64 3.55 -9.20 -15.71
CA ALA A 64 3.73 -7.84 -15.25
C ALA A 64 5.21 -7.39 -15.25
N LYS A 65 6.14 -8.30 -14.89
CA LYS A 65 7.57 -8.00 -14.99
C LYS A 65 8.02 -7.80 -16.44
N GLU A 66 7.56 -8.65 -17.36
CA GLU A 66 7.83 -8.55 -18.79
C GLU A 66 7.37 -7.21 -19.37
N GLU A 67 6.17 -6.75 -19.00
CA GLU A 67 5.61 -5.46 -19.43
C GLU A 67 6.27 -4.25 -18.71
N GLY A 68 7.25 -4.50 -17.83
CA GLY A 68 8.13 -3.47 -17.27
C GLY A 68 7.69 -2.88 -15.92
N PHE A 69 6.78 -3.55 -15.19
CA PHE A 69 6.49 -3.19 -13.81
C PHE A 69 7.63 -3.61 -12.89
N ARG A 70 8.27 -2.63 -12.23
CA ARG A 70 9.41 -2.90 -11.35
C ARG A 70 9.01 -3.47 -10.02
N HIS A 71 7.88 -3.03 -9.48
CA HIS A 71 7.34 -3.49 -8.21
C HIS A 71 6.01 -4.19 -8.46
N VAL A 72 5.89 -5.46 -8.07
CA VAL A 72 4.64 -6.22 -8.21
C VAL A 72 4.22 -6.68 -6.82
N GLU A 73 3.06 -6.23 -6.39
CA GLU A 73 2.46 -6.57 -5.10
C GLU A 73 1.32 -7.56 -5.30
N VAL A 74 1.14 -8.49 -4.36
CA VAL A 74 -0.01 -9.39 -4.33
C VAL A 74 -0.75 -9.20 -3.01
N ASN A 75 -2.01 -8.78 -3.08
CA ASN A 75 -2.90 -8.74 -1.94
C ASN A 75 -3.32 -10.15 -1.58
N SER A 76 -3.36 -10.49 -0.30
CA SER A 76 -3.83 -11.81 0.11
C SER A 76 -4.36 -11.84 1.55
N ASN A 77 -5.37 -12.66 1.77
CA ASN A 77 -5.77 -13.15 3.09
C ASN A 77 -4.75 -14.14 3.69
N GLY A 78 -3.74 -14.58 2.94
CA GLY A 78 -2.62 -15.37 3.41
C GLY A 78 -2.89 -16.88 3.56
N ILE A 79 -4.12 -17.37 3.32
CA ILE A 79 -4.47 -18.78 3.55
C ILE A 79 -3.61 -19.71 2.70
N LEU A 80 -3.51 -19.46 1.39
CA LEU A 80 -2.70 -20.29 0.50
C LEU A 80 -1.20 -20.09 0.75
N LEU A 81 -0.76 -18.86 1.02
CA LEU A 81 0.65 -18.55 1.35
C LEU A 81 1.12 -19.23 2.65
N ALA A 82 0.20 -19.46 3.60
CA ALA A 82 0.47 -20.20 4.83
C ALA A 82 0.53 -21.72 4.62
N LYS A 83 -0.37 -22.26 3.78
CA LYS A 83 -0.56 -23.70 3.57
C LYS A 83 0.41 -24.30 2.56
N ASP A 84 0.77 -23.55 1.51
CA ASP A 84 1.55 -24.03 0.37
C ASP A 84 2.80 -23.16 0.16
N LEU A 85 3.93 -23.65 0.68
CA LEU A 85 5.21 -22.95 0.61
C LEU A 85 5.77 -22.92 -0.81
N GLU A 86 5.52 -23.96 -1.62
CA GLU A 86 5.96 -24.03 -3.01
C GLU A 86 5.19 -23.06 -3.89
N PHE A 87 3.88 -22.92 -3.67
CA PHE A 87 3.10 -21.88 -4.33
C PHE A 87 3.61 -20.48 -3.99
N TYR A 88 3.87 -20.20 -2.70
CA TYR A 88 4.46 -18.91 -2.31
C TYR A 88 5.83 -18.71 -2.99
N LYS A 89 6.70 -19.72 -2.98
CA LYS A 89 7.98 -19.67 -3.69
C LYS A 89 7.79 -19.37 -5.18
N SER A 90 6.82 -19.99 -5.85
CA SER A 90 6.53 -19.75 -7.27
C SER A 90 6.17 -18.29 -7.58
N LEU A 91 5.51 -17.58 -6.65
CA LEU A 91 5.22 -16.15 -6.81
C LEU A 91 6.50 -15.31 -6.72
N LEU A 92 7.42 -15.67 -5.81
CA LEU A 92 8.72 -15.00 -5.69
C LEU A 92 9.59 -15.26 -6.91
N ASP A 93 9.65 -16.51 -7.39
CA ASP A 93 10.38 -16.90 -8.60
C ASP A 93 9.85 -16.15 -9.84
N ALA A 94 8.52 -15.92 -9.91
CA ALA A 94 7.90 -15.11 -10.96
C ALA A 94 8.20 -13.59 -10.83
N GLY A 95 8.76 -13.14 -9.71
CA GLY A 95 9.18 -11.76 -9.49
C GLY A 95 8.27 -10.95 -8.56
N MET A 96 7.33 -11.57 -7.83
CA MET A 96 6.56 -10.86 -6.80
C MET A 96 7.52 -10.15 -5.85
N SER A 97 7.24 -8.87 -5.59
CA SER A 97 8.12 -7.98 -4.85
C SER A 97 7.69 -7.77 -3.41
N THR A 98 6.38 -7.79 -3.14
CA THR A 98 5.82 -7.56 -1.81
C THR A 98 4.52 -8.34 -1.66
N ILE A 99 4.30 -8.92 -0.48
CA ILE A 99 2.97 -9.37 -0.08
C ILE A 99 2.27 -8.23 0.65
N TYR A 100 1.06 -7.94 0.21
CA TYR A 100 0.16 -7.01 0.85
C TYR A 100 -0.85 -7.82 1.69
N LEU A 101 -0.42 -8.19 2.90
CA LEU A 101 -1.07 -9.19 3.75
C LEU A 101 -2.18 -8.57 4.57
N GLN A 102 -3.42 -9.04 4.41
CA GLN A 102 -4.52 -8.69 5.30
C GLN A 102 -4.17 -9.10 6.74
N PHE A 103 -4.14 -8.14 7.67
CA PHE A 103 -3.72 -8.31 9.06
C PHE A 103 -4.51 -7.36 9.96
N ASP A 104 -5.65 -7.80 10.50
CA ASP A 104 -6.57 -6.91 11.22
C ASP A 104 -6.28 -6.79 12.73
N GLY A 105 -5.49 -7.69 13.32
CA GLY A 105 -5.26 -7.71 14.75
C GLY A 105 -4.39 -8.89 15.19
N LEU A 106 -4.27 -9.07 16.49
CA LEU A 106 -3.44 -10.09 17.13
C LEU A 106 -4.28 -11.07 17.98
N THR A 107 -5.59 -11.09 17.76
CA THR A 107 -6.54 -12.00 18.40
C THR A 107 -7.58 -12.49 17.39
N ASP A 108 -8.03 -13.74 17.52
CA ASP A 108 -8.97 -14.34 16.57
C ASP A 108 -10.39 -13.76 16.63
N ASP A 109 -10.80 -13.17 17.76
CA ASP A 109 -12.10 -12.51 17.86
C ASP A 109 -12.23 -11.35 16.85
N ILE A 110 -11.12 -10.66 16.57
CA ILE A 110 -11.06 -9.60 15.55
C ILE A 110 -11.32 -10.20 14.17
N TYR A 111 -10.61 -11.27 13.80
CA TYR A 111 -10.77 -11.91 12.49
C TYR A 111 -12.15 -12.54 12.31
N ILE A 112 -12.75 -13.08 13.38
CA ILE A 112 -14.13 -13.56 13.34
C ILE A 112 -15.08 -12.39 13.02
N LYS A 113 -14.92 -11.24 13.69
CA LYS A 113 -15.75 -10.03 13.44
C LYS A 113 -15.52 -9.42 12.06
N THR A 114 -14.27 -9.38 11.56
CA THR A 114 -13.93 -8.69 10.31
C THR A 114 -13.95 -9.60 9.08
N ARG A 115 -13.62 -10.89 9.22
CA ARG A 115 -13.45 -11.87 8.13
C ARG A 115 -14.38 -13.07 8.23
N GLY A 116 -15.04 -13.28 9.36
CA GLY A 116 -15.99 -14.37 9.60
C GLY A 116 -15.37 -15.69 10.07
N VAL A 117 -14.04 -15.76 10.18
CA VAL A 117 -13.29 -16.96 10.58
C VAL A 117 -12.01 -16.58 11.35
N PRO A 118 -11.50 -17.43 12.26
CA PRO A 118 -10.20 -17.23 12.89
C PRO A 118 -9.08 -17.30 11.85
N LEU A 119 -8.10 -16.39 11.92
CA LEU A 119 -7.04 -16.26 10.92
C LEU A 119 -5.68 -15.87 11.49
N LEU A 120 -5.53 -15.65 12.81
CA LEU A 120 -4.27 -15.20 13.40
C LEU A 120 -3.12 -16.18 13.08
N ASP A 121 -3.36 -17.47 13.29
CA ASP A 121 -2.41 -18.54 12.98
C ASP A 121 -1.97 -18.54 11.51
N VAL A 122 -2.88 -18.20 10.59
CA VAL A 122 -2.56 -18.07 9.16
C VAL A 122 -1.57 -16.93 8.96
N LYS A 123 -1.76 -15.79 9.65
CA LYS A 123 -0.86 -14.63 9.53
C LYS A 123 0.53 -14.95 10.06
N MET A 124 0.59 -15.57 11.24
CA MET A 124 1.85 -15.98 11.84
C MET A 124 2.62 -16.93 10.92
N ARG A 125 1.93 -17.93 10.34
CA ARG A 125 2.56 -18.83 9.35
C ARG A 125 3.05 -18.11 8.09
N VAL A 126 2.35 -17.09 7.59
CA VAL A 126 2.81 -16.30 6.44
C VAL A 126 4.12 -15.57 6.76
N ILE A 127 4.23 -14.98 7.95
CA ILE A 127 5.45 -14.30 8.41
C ILE A 127 6.61 -15.29 8.50
N GLU A 128 6.40 -16.47 9.08
CA GLU A 128 7.43 -17.51 9.14
C GLU A 128 7.81 -18.05 7.75
N ASN A 129 6.84 -18.25 6.86
CA ASN A 129 7.11 -18.68 5.50
C ASN A 129 7.88 -17.63 4.70
N ALA A 130 7.59 -16.33 4.90
CA ALA A 130 8.38 -15.25 4.32
C ALA A 130 9.84 -15.33 4.77
N ARG A 131 10.08 -15.56 6.06
CA ARG A 131 11.42 -15.74 6.63
C ARG A 131 12.14 -16.95 6.04
N LYS A 132 11.47 -18.11 5.94
CA LYS A 132 12.01 -19.33 5.32
C LYS A 132 12.43 -19.11 3.87
N LEU A 133 11.63 -18.37 3.10
CA LEU A 133 11.90 -18.05 1.70
C LEU A 133 12.84 -16.84 1.53
N LYS A 134 13.32 -16.24 2.62
CA LYS A 134 14.13 -15.01 2.62
C LYS A 134 13.43 -13.85 1.90
N HIS A 135 12.10 -13.84 1.89
CA HIS A 135 11.32 -12.74 1.37
C HIS A 135 11.20 -11.66 2.44
N ASP A 136 11.76 -10.48 2.13
CA ASP A 136 12.00 -9.40 3.09
C ASP A 136 11.04 -8.22 2.91
N SER A 137 9.88 -8.44 2.28
CA SER A 137 8.90 -7.40 1.95
C SER A 137 7.45 -7.86 2.17
N VAL A 138 6.97 -7.72 3.40
CA VAL A 138 5.57 -7.87 3.76
C VAL A 138 5.02 -6.55 4.27
N VAL A 139 3.86 -6.13 3.75
CA VAL A 139 3.08 -5.01 4.28
C VAL A 139 1.87 -5.57 5.01
N LEU A 140 1.71 -5.20 6.28
CA LEU A 140 0.54 -5.54 7.09
C LEU A 140 -0.59 -4.57 6.76
N VAL A 141 -1.73 -5.09 6.33
CA VAL A 141 -2.86 -4.30 5.84
C VAL A 141 -3.99 -4.42 6.83
N VAL A 142 -4.20 -3.37 7.61
CA VAL A 142 -5.16 -3.37 8.72
C VAL A 142 -6.46 -2.74 8.24
N THR A 143 -7.54 -3.52 8.16
CA THR A 143 -8.87 -2.91 8.05
C THR A 143 -9.30 -2.46 9.44
N LEU A 144 -9.26 -1.15 9.69
CA LEU A 144 -9.50 -0.58 11.01
C LEU A 144 -10.99 -0.30 11.24
N VAL A 145 -11.53 -0.87 12.31
CA VAL A 145 -12.94 -0.84 12.67
C VAL A 145 -13.07 -0.46 14.14
N ARG A 146 -13.86 0.60 14.40
CA ARG A 146 -14.07 1.11 15.76
C ARG A 146 -14.74 0.09 16.66
N GLY A 147 -14.25 -0.02 17.89
CA GLY A 147 -14.72 -0.97 18.90
C GLY A 147 -14.41 -2.44 18.58
N VAL A 148 -13.66 -2.72 17.50
CA VAL A 148 -13.29 -4.08 17.10
C VAL A 148 -11.80 -4.29 17.24
N ASN A 149 -10.98 -3.48 16.55
CA ASN A 149 -9.52 -3.62 16.55
C ASN A 149 -8.77 -2.29 16.72
N ASP A 150 -9.49 -1.20 16.92
CA ASP A 150 -8.93 0.13 17.17
C ASP A 150 -8.08 0.20 18.44
N HIS A 151 -8.27 -0.71 19.39
CA HIS A 151 -7.46 -0.85 20.60
C HIS A 151 -6.11 -1.57 20.39
N GLN A 152 -5.83 -2.13 19.20
CA GLN A 152 -4.60 -2.91 18.92
C GLN A 152 -3.62 -2.24 17.94
N ILE A 153 -3.81 -0.97 17.58
CA ILE A 153 -2.90 -0.26 16.67
C ILE A 153 -1.46 -0.26 17.22
N GLY A 154 -1.27 0.02 18.51
CA GLY A 154 0.04 -0.03 19.15
C GLY A 154 0.66 -1.43 19.13
N ASP A 155 -0.15 -2.48 19.33
CA ASP A 155 0.32 -3.87 19.31
C ASP A 155 0.75 -4.30 17.91
N ILE A 156 0.01 -3.90 16.87
CA ILE A 156 0.37 -4.15 15.47
C ILE A 156 1.69 -3.44 15.13
N ILE A 157 1.89 -2.21 15.60
CA ILE A 157 3.15 -1.48 15.41
C ILE A 157 4.31 -2.22 16.08
N ARG A 158 4.14 -2.66 17.33
CA ARG A 158 5.13 -3.47 18.05
C ARG A 158 5.39 -4.80 17.35
N PHE A 159 4.36 -5.45 16.82
CA PHE A 159 4.50 -6.68 16.06
C PHE A 159 5.33 -6.48 14.79
N ALA A 160 5.08 -5.40 14.03
CA ALA A 160 5.86 -5.05 12.86
C ALA A 160 7.31 -4.71 13.21
N ALA A 161 7.55 -4.01 14.32
CA ALA A 161 8.89 -3.72 14.82
C ALA A 161 9.66 -5.00 15.14
N LYS A 162 9.05 -5.94 15.87
CA LYS A 162 9.65 -7.26 16.19
C LYS A 162 9.91 -8.13 14.97
N ASN A 163 9.13 -7.95 13.91
CA ASN A 163 9.25 -8.70 12.66
C ASN A 163 9.82 -7.83 11.52
N CYS A 164 10.58 -6.79 11.85
CA CYS A 164 11.14 -5.88 10.84
C CYS A 164 12.28 -6.52 10.03
N ASP A 165 12.52 -7.83 10.15
CA ASP A 165 13.34 -8.61 9.24
C ASP A 165 12.58 -8.96 7.96
N VAL A 166 11.25 -9.10 8.02
CA VAL A 166 10.37 -9.39 6.87
C VAL A 166 9.28 -8.34 6.64
N VAL A 167 8.77 -7.70 7.70
CA VAL A 167 7.75 -6.66 7.61
C VAL A 167 8.40 -5.33 7.27
N ARG A 168 7.87 -4.64 6.26
CA ARG A 168 8.36 -3.34 5.75
C ARG A 168 7.33 -2.23 5.81
N GLY A 169 6.09 -2.57 6.14
CA GLY A 169 5.08 -1.55 6.31
C GLY A 169 3.84 -2.03 7.04
N ILE A 170 3.12 -1.08 7.58
CA ILE A 170 1.76 -1.19 8.08
C ILE A 170 0.97 -0.16 7.27
N ASN A 171 -0.04 -0.63 6.53
CA ASN A 171 -0.98 0.26 5.87
C ASN A 171 -2.37 0.07 6.45
N VAL A 172 -2.79 1.06 7.23
CA VAL A 172 -4.09 1.08 7.89
C VAL A 172 -5.13 1.68 6.96
N GLN A 173 -6.28 1.01 6.89
CA GLN A 173 -7.40 1.39 6.04
C GLN A 173 -8.67 1.37 6.90
N PRO A 174 -9.12 2.53 7.41
CA PRO A 174 -10.42 2.63 8.06
C PRO A 174 -11.52 2.11 7.15
N VAL A 175 -12.46 1.36 7.72
CA VAL A 175 -13.55 0.74 6.95
C VAL A 175 -14.38 1.79 6.20
N SER A 176 -14.59 1.55 4.90
CA SER A 176 -15.56 2.30 4.11
C SER A 176 -16.97 1.85 4.45
N ILE A 177 -17.84 2.77 4.81
CA ILE A 177 -19.19 2.43 5.27
C ILE A 177 -20.13 2.44 4.05
N THR A 178 -20.45 1.26 3.55
CA THR A 178 -21.38 1.06 2.42
C THR A 178 -22.73 0.55 2.93
N GLY A 179 -23.83 0.99 2.31
CA GLY A 179 -25.20 0.57 2.67
C GLY A 179 -26.06 1.65 3.36
N ARG A 180 -27.29 1.27 3.74
CA ARG A 180 -28.28 2.16 4.36
C ARG A 180 -28.09 2.21 5.88
N ILE A 181 -27.14 3.02 6.34
CA ILE A 181 -26.91 3.31 7.77
C ILE A 181 -27.24 4.78 8.02
N ASN A 182 -27.92 5.09 9.13
CA ASN A 182 -28.27 6.47 9.47
C ASN A 182 -27.01 7.29 9.80
N ARG A 183 -27.12 8.63 9.79
CA ARG A 183 -25.96 9.50 9.96
C ARG A 183 -25.28 9.34 11.32
N ALA A 184 -26.05 9.22 12.41
CA ALA A 184 -25.51 9.12 13.76
C ALA A 184 -24.73 7.82 13.97
N GLU A 185 -25.23 6.70 13.48
CA GLU A 185 -24.53 5.40 13.52
C GLU A 185 -23.26 5.44 12.66
N ARG A 186 -23.33 6.03 11.47
CA ARG A 186 -22.17 6.18 10.58
C ARG A 186 -21.07 7.01 11.22
N GLU A 187 -21.42 8.13 11.86
CA GLU A 187 -20.46 8.97 12.59
C GLU A 187 -19.86 8.22 13.78
N ARG A 188 -20.67 7.47 14.53
CA ARG A 188 -20.19 6.63 15.64
C ARG A 188 -19.24 5.54 15.22
N MET A 189 -19.37 4.97 14.02
CA MET A 189 -18.49 3.89 13.54
C MET A 189 -17.19 4.39 12.90
N ARG A 190 -17.17 5.64 12.43
CA ARG A 190 -16.07 6.13 11.59
C ARG A 190 -14.80 6.36 12.42
N ILE A 191 -13.68 5.97 11.84
CA ILE A 191 -12.34 6.36 12.29
C ILE A 191 -11.75 7.23 11.21
N THR A 192 -11.34 8.44 11.59
CA THR A 192 -10.68 9.40 10.70
C THR A 192 -9.17 9.24 10.75
N ILE A 193 -8.45 9.87 9.81
CA ILE A 193 -6.99 9.91 9.83
C ILE A 193 -6.45 10.52 11.14
N PRO A 194 -6.99 11.66 11.65
CA PRO A 194 -6.64 12.16 12.98
C PRO A 194 -6.89 11.18 14.12
N ASP A 195 -8.00 10.44 14.11
CA ASP A 195 -8.26 9.42 15.13
C ASP A 195 -7.19 8.33 15.10
N PHE A 196 -6.81 7.84 13.91
CA PHE A 196 -5.72 6.88 13.77
C PHE A 196 -4.38 7.41 14.30
N MET A 197 -4.03 8.67 14.02
CA MET A 197 -2.78 9.26 14.54
C MET A 197 -2.80 9.37 16.06
N LYS A 198 -3.95 9.69 16.68
CA LYS A 198 -4.13 9.69 18.13
C LYS A 198 -3.98 8.29 18.71
N LEU A 199 -4.62 7.27 18.11
CA LEU A 199 -4.48 5.88 18.53
C LEU A 199 -3.02 5.41 18.47
N CYS A 200 -2.27 5.81 17.43
CA CYS A 200 -0.82 5.55 17.36
C CYS A 200 -0.10 6.16 18.56
N GLU A 201 -0.32 7.44 18.86
CA GLU A 201 0.37 8.14 19.94
C GLU A 201 0.02 7.57 21.32
N GLU A 202 -1.26 7.37 21.60
CA GLU A 202 -1.76 6.83 22.86
C GLU A 202 -1.25 5.41 23.08
N GLN A 203 -1.37 4.52 22.09
CA GLN A 203 -1.06 3.10 22.27
C GLN A 203 0.43 2.77 22.10
N THR A 204 1.24 3.72 21.63
CA THR A 204 2.71 3.61 21.65
C THR A 204 3.33 4.40 22.80
N ASN A 205 2.54 4.92 23.75
CA ASN A 205 3.00 5.74 24.86
C ASN A 205 3.87 6.92 24.40
N GLY A 206 3.50 7.56 23.29
CA GLY A 206 4.20 8.72 22.74
C GLY A 206 5.44 8.41 21.90
N ALA A 207 5.76 7.14 21.64
CA ALA A 207 6.89 6.78 20.77
C ALA A 207 6.68 7.28 19.34
N ILE A 208 5.46 7.15 18.80
CA ILE A 208 5.04 7.75 17.53
C ILE A 208 4.02 8.84 17.81
N LYS A 209 4.38 10.10 17.58
CA LYS A 209 3.49 11.24 17.84
C LYS A 209 2.66 11.59 16.62
N ILE A 210 1.52 12.26 16.82
CA ILE A 210 0.74 12.84 15.71
C ILE A 210 1.62 13.73 14.82
N SER A 211 2.55 14.48 15.43
CA SER A 211 3.49 15.36 14.71
C SER A 211 4.50 14.63 13.82
N ASP A 212 4.59 13.29 13.91
CA ASP A 212 5.53 12.50 13.10
C ASP A 212 4.96 12.10 11.74
N PHE A 213 3.66 12.33 11.50
CA PHE A 213 2.97 12.01 10.24
C PHE A 213 2.97 13.17 9.25
N ARG A 214 3.10 12.87 7.96
CA ARG A 214 2.92 13.83 6.86
C ARG A 214 1.94 13.30 5.81
N PRO A 215 1.26 14.18 5.07
CA PRO A 215 0.46 13.77 3.94
C PRO A 215 1.29 12.97 2.92
N VAL A 216 0.66 11.98 2.29
CA VAL A 216 1.28 11.15 1.24
C VAL A 216 2.04 11.94 0.15
N PRO A 217 1.60 13.13 -0.32
CA PRO A 217 2.34 13.88 -1.35
C PRO A 217 3.65 14.55 -0.90
N TRP A 218 4.10 14.41 0.34
CA TRP A 218 5.40 14.94 0.79
C TRP A 218 6.60 14.62 -0.15
N PRO A 219 6.72 13.42 -0.75
CA PRO A 219 7.82 13.09 -1.66
C PRO A 219 7.80 13.85 -3.01
N VAL A 220 6.73 14.59 -3.36
CA VAL A 220 6.64 15.34 -4.62
C VAL A 220 7.83 16.30 -4.77
N ALA A 221 8.16 17.04 -3.70
CA ALA A 221 9.26 17.99 -3.71
C ALA A 221 10.60 17.30 -4.03
N LEU A 222 10.85 16.16 -3.38
CA LEU A 222 12.05 15.33 -3.60
C LEU A 222 12.10 14.78 -5.03
N ALA A 223 11.00 14.19 -5.50
CA ALA A 223 10.92 13.57 -6.83
C ALA A 223 11.20 14.60 -7.94
N ARG A 224 10.61 15.80 -7.84
CA ARG A 224 10.82 16.89 -8.79
C ARG A 224 12.23 17.47 -8.72
N ALA A 225 12.74 17.72 -7.51
CA ALA A 225 14.08 18.27 -7.32
C ALA A 225 15.16 17.35 -7.90
N VAL A 226 15.13 16.07 -7.51
CA VAL A 226 16.09 15.06 -7.98
C VAL A 226 15.88 14.75 -9.47
N GLY A 227 14.62 14.71 -9.91
CA GLY A 227 14.27 14.47 -11.30
C GLY A 227 14.84 15.52 -12.24
N LEU A 228 14.68 16.80 -11.90
CA LEU A 228 15.16 17.91 -12.72
C LEU A 228 16.70 17.98 -12.77
N LEU A 229 17.37 17.75 -11.63
CA LEU A 229 18.83 17.71 -11.58
C LEU A 229 19.43 16.55 -12.40
N LYS A 230 18.74 15.41 -12.44
CA LYS A 230 19.18 14.21 -13.15
C LYS A 230 18.67 14.09 -14.58
N GLY A 231 17.79 14.99 -15.02
CA GLY A 231 17.12 14.88 -16.32
C GLY A 231 16.27 13.61 -16.43
N LYS A 232 15.62 13.18 -15.34
CA LYS A 232 14.87 11.92 -15.26
C LYS A 232 13.53 12.13 -14.57
N GLY A 233 12.44 11.60 -15.14
CA GLY A 233 11.14 11.56 -14.47
C GLY A 233 11.08 10.49 -13.39
N TYR A 234 10.57 10.85 -12.21
CA TYR A 234 10.26 9.92 -11.13
C TYR A 234 8.76 10.00 -10.80
N PRO A 235 8.12 8.90 -10.41
CA PRO A 235 6.76 8.96 -9.85
C PRO A 235 6.71 9.98 -8.71
N GLU A 236 5.81 10.95 -8.83
CA GLU A 236 5.74 12.10 -7.91
C GLU A 236 4.84 11.86 -6.70
N PHE A 237 3.92 10.88 -6.76
CA PHE A 237 2.92 10.61 -5.70
C PHE A 237 2.03 11.83 -5.38
N THR A 238 1.46 12.46 -6.41
CA THR A 238 0.68 13.71 -6.35
C THR A 238 -0.73 13.58 -5.74
N ALA A 239 -0.96 12.53 -4.96
CA ALA A 239 -2.23 12.28 -4.28
C ALA A 239 -2.76 13.51 -3.54
N HIS A 240 -4.08 13.66 -3.46
CA HIS A 240 -4.66 14.70 -2.62
C HIS A 240 -4.22 14.51 -1.15
N PRO A 241 -3.83 15.56 -0.41
CA PRO A 241 -3.33 15.44 0.97
C PRO A 241 -4.29 14.74 1.94
N HIS A 242 -5.60 14.83 1.71
CA HIS A 242 -6.62 14.16 2.51
C HIS A 242 -6.80 12.66 2.19
N CYS A 243 -6.09 12.12 1.17
CA CYS A 243 -6.18 10.70 0.86
C CYS A 243 -5.52 9.83 1.93
N GLY A 244 -4.43 10.31 2.54
CA GLY A 244 -3.73 9.55 3.55
C GLY A 244 -2.55 10.31 4.15
N VAL A 245 -2.04 9.73 5.23
CA VAL A 245 -0.83 10.17 5.91
C VAL A 245 0.13 9.00 6.06
N ALA A 246 1.41 9.31 6.19
CA ALA A 246 2.43 8.31 6.45
C ALA A 246 3.54 8.88 7.34
N THR A 247 4.21 7.98 8.03
CA THR A 247 5.52 8.19 8.63
C THR A 247 6.36 6.94 8.42
N PHE A 248 7.65 7.03 8.76
CA PHE A 248 8.55 5.89 8.81
C PHE A 248 9.14 5.81 10.21
N PHE A 249 9.42 4.61 10.68
CA PHE A 249 10.18 4.39 11.89
C PHE A 249 11.31 3.38 11.66
N LEU A 250 12.35 3.51 12.47
CA LEU A 250 13.44 2.56 12.60
C LEU A 250 13.24 1.77 13.90
N VAL A 251 13.84 0.58 13.96
CA VAL A 251 13.92 -0.22 15.18
C VAL A 251 15.38 -0.20 15.64
N GLU A 252 15.63 0.31 16.84
CA GLU A 252 16.95 0.37 17.46
C GLU A 252 16.88 -0.21 18.87
N ASP A 253 17.63 -1.26 19.16
CA ASP A 253 17.62 -1.92 20.48
C ASP A 253 16.19 -2.21 21.00
N ASP A 254 15.34 -2.71 20.10
CA ASP A 254 13.90 -2.96 20.27
C ASP A 254 12.99 -1.72 20.40
N ASP A 255 13.54 -0.51 20.39
CA ASP A 255 12.78 0.74 20.42
C ASP A 255 12.31 1.19 19.03
N ILE A 256 11.09 1.74 19.00
CA ILE A 256 10.50 2.35 17.79
C ILE A 256 10.90 3.82 17.72
N VAL A 257 11.71 4.18 16.72
CA VAL A 257 12.23 5.54 16.55
C VAL A 257 11.71 6.16 15.25
N PRO A 258 10.79 7.14 15.29
CA PRO A 258 10.30 7.83 14.10
C PRO A 258 11.41 8.54 13.32
N ILE A 259 11.26 8.61 11.99
CA ILE A 259 12.23 9.25 11.08
C ILE A 259 12.44 10.75 11.40
N THR A 260 11.45 11.40 12.00
CA THR A 260 11.52 12.80 12.44
C THR A 260 12.53 13.04 13.57
N ARG A 261 13.02 11.99 14.23
CA ARG A 261 14.16 12.08 15.17
C ARG A 261 15.51 12.13 14.45
N TYR A 262 15.56 11.64 13.22
CA TYR A 262 16.73 11.66 12.36
C TYR A 262 16.78 12.86 11.44
N ALA A 263 15.62 13.38 11.05
CA ALA A 263 15.52 14.43 10.05
C ALA A 263 14.47 15.47 10.44
N ASP A 264 14.80 16.74 10.24
CA ASP A 264 13.82 17.81 10.17
C ASP A 264 13.11 17.71 8.81
N VAL A 265 12.05 16.90 8.75
CA VAL A 265 11.35 16.53 7.51
C VAL A 265 10.66 17.72 6.84
N ASP A 266 10.26 18.74 7.61
CA ASP A 266 9.60 19.94 7.09
C ASP A 266 10.61 20.83 6.38
N LYS A 267 11.73 21.15 7.06
CA LYS A 267 12.79 21.94 6.42
C LYS A 267 13.47 21.19 5.28
N LEU A 268 13.47 19.86 5.32
CA LEU A 268 13.98 19.05 4.22
C LEU A 268 13.08 19.17 2.97
N GLU A 269 11.76 19.20 3.15
CA GLU A 269 10.81 19.45 2.06
C GLU A 269 10.97 20.86 1.48
N GLU A 270 11.05 21.89 2.34
CA GLU A 270 11.32 23.27 1.94
C GLU A 270 12.59 23.38 1.10
N ASP A 271 13.68 22.75 1.57
CA ASP A 271 14.93 22.71 0.84
C ASP A 271 14.77 22.03 -0.54
N PHE A 272 14.00 20.94 -0.65
CA PHE A 272 13.77 20.30 -1.95
C PHE A 272 12.96 21.20 -2.89
N TRP A 273 11.97 21.94 -2.39
CA TRP A 273 11.27 22.94 -3.20
C TRP A 273 12.21 24.05 -3.67
N GLU A 274 13.14 24.52 -2.83
CA GLU A 274 14.16 25.48 -3.25
C GLU A 274 15.12 24.91 -4.29
N VAL A 275 15.57 23.65 -4.13
CA VAL A 275 16.39 22.95 -5.11
C VAL A 275 15.67 22.89 -6.44
N TYR A 276 14.40 22.51 -6.44
CA TYR A 276 13.56 22.48 -7.64
C TYR A 276 13.45 23.86 -8.29
N LYS A 277 13.14 24.92 -7.53
CA LYS A 277 13.07 26.31 -8.03
C LYS A 277 14.39 26.79 -8.65
N LEU A 278 15.52 26.49 -8.01
CA LEU A 278 16.84 26.85 -8.55
C LEU A 278 17.17 26.07 -9.83
N ALA A 279 16.87 24.78 -9.86
CA ALA A 279 17.12 23.93 -11.00
C ALA A 279 16.23 24.32 -12.19
N SER A 280 14.96 24.69 -11.96
CA SER A 280 14.04 25.13 -13.01
C SER A 280 14.39 26.49 -13.58
N SER A 281 15.04 27.35 -12.79
CA SER A 281 15.58 28.63 -13.27
C SER A 281 16.96 28.53 -13.93
N GLY A 282 17.42 27.31 -14.29
CA GLY A 282 18.72 27.07 -14.92
C GLY A 282 19.94 27.13 -13.98
N LYS A 283 19.77 27.41 -12.69
CA LYS A 283 20.86 27.57 -11.71
C LYS A 283 21.29 26.21 -11.11
N LYS A 284 21.60 25.23 -11.97
CA LYS A 284 21.87 23.82 -11.58
C LYS A 284 22.98 23.67 -10.52
N PHE A 285 24.08 24.42 -10.65
CA PHE A 285 25.16 24.36 -9.66
C PHE A 285 24.71 24.81 -8.26
N LYS A 286 23.94 25.89 -8.17
CA LYS A 286 23.37 26.37 -6.89
C LYS A 286 22.36 25.35 -6.32
N ALA A 287 21.53 24.76 -7.18
CA ALA A 287 20.59 23.71 -6.79
C ALA A 287 21.32 22.48 -6.22
N TYR A 288 22.44 22.05 -6.83
CA TYR A 288 23.25 20.94 -6.34
C TYR A 288 23.89 21.24 -4.97
N LEU A 289 24.46 22.43 -4.80
CA LEU A 289 24.99 22.87 -3.50
C LEU A 289 23.91 22.91 -2.42
N LYS A 290 22.71 23.39 -2.75
CA LYS A 290 21.56 23.39 -1.83
C LYS A 290 21.14 21.95 -1.48
N LEU A 291 21.11 21.04 -2.45
CA LEU A 291 20.79 19.62 -2.21
C LEU A 291 21.78 18.94 -1.26
N ILE A 292 23.09 19.21 -1.42
CA ILE A 292 24.12 18.71 -0.50
C ILE A 292 23.89 19.27 0.91
N ARG A 293 23.59 20.56 1.05
CA ARG A 293 23.29 21.18 2.34
C ARG A 293 22.05 20.58 2.99
N ALA A 294 21.00 20.31 2.21
CA ALA A 294 19.77 19.66 2.67
C ALA A 294 20.06 18.28 3.28
N SER A 295 21.01 17.52 2.73
CA SER A 295 21.44 16.23 3.31
C SER A 295 21.99 16.36 4.74
N GLY A 296 22.49 17.55 5.13
CA GLY A 296 22.95 17.84 6.48
C GLY A 296 21.83 17.92 7.52
N ARG A 297 20.56 18.00 7.10
CA ARG A 297 19.40 17.94 7.99
C ARG A 297 19.06 16.54 8.47
N VAL A 298 19.69 15.53 7.87
CA VAL A 298 19.53 14.13 8.24
C VAL A 298 20.75 13.69 9.05
N ARG A 299 20.51 13.03 10.17
CA ARG A 299 21.51 12.60 11.14
C ARG A 299 21.76 11.10 11.07
N GLY A 300 22.87 10.67 11.69
CA GLY A 300 23.20 9.27 11.88
C GLY A 300 23.36 8.47 10.58
N LYS A 301 23.08 7.16 10.67
CA LYS A 301 23.21 6.22 9.55
C LYS A 301 22.25 6.54 8.40
N LEU A 302 21.09 7.17 8.70
CA LEU A 302 20.08 7.54 7.70
C LEU A 302 20.61 8.53 6.66
N ARG A 303 21.51 9.43 7.06
CA ARG A 303 22.15 10.39 6.15
C ARG A 303 22.88 9.71 4.99
N ARG A 304 23.61 8.63 5.28
CA ARG A 304 24.36 7.88 4.26
C ARG A 304 23.44 7.26 3.22
N TYR A 305 22.34 6.66 3.66
CA TYR A 305 21.36 6.04 2.76
C TYR A 305 20.62 7.09 1.93
N LEU A 306 20.20 8.20 2.55
CA LEU A 306 19.59 9.31 1.82
C LEU A 306 20.55 9.86 0.77
N LEU A 307 21.82 10.08 1.12
CA LEU A 307 22.81 10.58 0.18
C LEU A 307 23.00 9.63 -1.01
N SER A 308 22.99 8.31 -0.79
CA SER A 308 22.98 7.32 -1.86
C SER A 308 21.77 7.46 -2.78
N VAL A 309 20.58 7.72 -2.24
CA VAL A 309 19.36 7.98 -3.04
C VAL A 309 19.50 9.26 -3.86
N LEU A 310 19.99 10.34 -3.26
CA LEU A 310 20.18 11.63 -3.92
C LEU A 310 21.23 11.55 -5.04
N ILE A 311 22.36 10.87 -4.78
CA ILE A 311 23.47 10.74 -5.72
C ILE A 311 23.16 9.73 -6.82
N ARG A 312 22.62 8.55 -6.49
CA ARG A 312 22.36 7.50 -7.49
C ARG A 312 21.03 7.70 -8.21
N GLY A 313 19.95 8.04 -7.50
CA GLY A 313 18.60 8.18 -8.09
C GLY A 313 18.09 6.87 -8.71
N SER A 314 18.54 5.73 -8.20
CA SER A 314 18.16 4.40 -8.69
C SER A 314 17.10 3.77 -7.79
N TYR A 315 16.31 2.86 -8.38
CA TYR A 315 15.33 2.07 -7.63
C TYR A 315 16.00 1.19 -6.56
N SER A 316 17.19 0.65 -6.86
CA SER A 316 17.98 -0.14 -5.91
C SER A 316 18.40 0.67 -4.69
N ALA A 317 18.89 1.90 -4.86
CA ALA A 317 19.29 2.76 -3.74
C ALA A 317 18.10 3.14 -2.86
N LEU A 318 16.93 3.41 -3.48
CA LEU A 318 15.70 3.63 -2.73
C LEU A 318 15.30 2.37 -1.95
N GLY A 319 15.37 1.19 -2.57
CA GLY A 319 15.08 -0.08 -1.92
C GLY A 319 16.02 -0.38 -0.75
N GLU A 320 17.31 -0.05 -0.82
CA GLU A 320 18.26 -0.20 0.29
C GLU A 320 17.87 0.67 1.49
N LEU A 321 17.43 1.90 1.26
CA LEU A 321 16.93 2.80 2.30
C LEU A 321 15.61 2.28 2.90
N MET A 322 14.65 1.91 2.04
CA MET A 322 13.33 1.42 2.48
C MET A 322 13.42 0.13 3.29
N ARG A 323 14.40 -0.75 3.02
CA ARG A 323 14.62 -1.96 3.84
C ARG A 323 15.14 -1.70 5.25
N ARG A 324 15.50 -0.46 5.60
CA ARG A 324 15.96 -0.09 6.94
C ARG A 324 14.88 0.53 7.81
N MET A 325 13.71 0.77 7.22
CA MET A 325 12.61 1.47 7.88
C MET A 325 11.34 0.67 7.70
N VAL A 326 10.39 0.87 8.61
CA VAL A 326 9.03 0.37 8.49
C VAL A 326 8.12 1.55 8.19
N LEU A 327 7.37 1.46 7.09
CA LEU A 327 6.32 2.42 6.77
C LEU A 327 5.17 2.26 7.77
N LEU A 328 4.65 3.36 8.31
CA LEU A 328 3.37 3.39 9.00
C LEU A 328 2.47 4.38 8.28
N GLY A 329 1.52 3.86 7.51
CA GLY A 329 0.60 4.63 6.70
C GLY A 329 -0.85 4.43 7.14
N CYS A 330 -1.67 5.45 6.90
CA CYS A 330 -3.11 5.34 6.93
C CYS A 330 -3.71 5.99 5.69
N MET A 331 -4.56 5.25 4.98
CA MET A 331 -5.27 5.71 3.79
C MET A 331 -6.76 5.52 3.98
N HIS A 332 -7.53 6.59 3.79
CA HIS A 332 -8.98 6.56 3.94
C HIS A 332 -9.63 6.47 2.56
N PHE A 333 -10.24 5.33 2.24
CA PHE A 333 -11.02 5.21 1.01
C PHE A 333 -12.36 5.94 1.13
N MET A 334 -12.82 6.52 0.01
CA MET A 334 -14.07 7.27 -0.01
C MET A 334 -15.27 6.34 -0.14
N ASP A 335 -16.28 6.62 0.65
CA ASP A 335 -17.64 6.08 0.55
C ASP A 335 -18.61 7.23 0.20
N PRO A 336 -19.92 6.97 0.01
CA PRO A 336 -20.86 8.03 -0.37
C PRO A 336 -20.95 9.23 0.59
N TYR A 337 -20.46 9.12 1.83
CA TYR A 337 -20.48 10.22 2.80
C TYR A 337 -19.34 11.22 2.61
N ASN A 338 -18.14 10.75 2.27
CA ASN A 338 -16.93 11.58 2.16
C ASN A 338 -16.35 11.58 0.73
N PHE A 339 -17.20 11.34 -0.27
CA PHE A 339 -16.82 11.37 -1.67
C PHE A 339 -16.48 12.79 -2.10
N ASP A 340 -15.31 12.96 -2.71
CA ASP A 340 -14.73 14.26 -3.04
C ASP A 340 -14.10 14.18 -4.43
N LEU A 341 -14.48 15.09 -5.31
CA LEU A 341 -14.06 15.08 -6.72
C LEU A 341 -12.58 15.45 -6.88
N GLU A 342 -12.04 16.38 -6.10
CA GLU A 342 -10.63 16.76 -6.17
C GLU A 342 -9.72 15.59 -5.78
N ARG A 343 -10.16 14.77 -4.82
CA ARG A 343 -9.49 13.52 -4.45
C ARG A 343 -9.55 12.48 -5.58
N VAL A 344 -10.64 12.41 -6.35
CA VAL A 344 -10.76 11.53 -7.52
C VAL A 344 -9.83 11.99 -8.64
N GLU A 345 -9.83 13.28 -8.97
CA GLU A 345 -8.98 13.87 -10.02
C GLU A 345 -7.49 13.67 -9.75
N ARG A 346 -7.10 13.67 -8.47
CA ARG A 346 -5.72 13.49 -8.02
C ARG A 346 -5.44 12.07 -7.51
N CYS A 347 -6.25 11.09 -7.86
CA CYS A 347 -6.01 9.73 -7.41
C CYS A 347 -4.69 9.21 -7.99
N CYS A 348 -3.92 8.47 -7.18
CA CYS A 348 -2.69 7.82 -7.64
C CYS A 348 -2.83 6.29 -7.69
N ILE A 349 -4.03 5.76 -7.42
CA ILE A 349 -4.35 4.34 -7.44
C ILE A 349 -5.49 4.15 -8.44
N HIS A 350 -5.28 3.31 -9.44
CA HIS A 350 -6.22 3.15 -10.53
C HIS A 350 -6.44 1.67 -10.87
N TYR A 351 -7.62 1.38 -11.40
CA TYR A 351 -7.90 0.14 -12.10
C TYR A 351 -7.76 0.39 -13.60
N ALA A 352 -6.95 -0.41 -14.27
CA ALA A 352 -7.08 -0.60 -15.71
C ALA A 352 -8.18 -1.63 -15.98
N LEU A 353 -8.91 -1.45 -17.07
CA LEU A 353 -10.04 -2.30 -17.44
C LEU A 353 -9.87 -2.87 -18.85
N PRO A 354 -10.49 -4.03 -19.17
CA PRO A 354 -10.41 -4.66 -20.49
C PRO A 354 -10.90 -3.79 -21.65
N ASP A 355 -11.76 -2.80 -21.37
CA ASP A 355 -12.25 -1.82 -22.35
C ASP A 355 -11.24 -0.70 -22.66
N GLY A 356 -10.03 -0.77 -22.08
CA GLY A 356 -8.98 0.22 -22.23
C GLY A 356 -9.14 1.45 -21.34
N THR A 357 -10.19 1.54 -20.52
CA THR A 357 -10.36 2.66 -19.60
C THR A 357 -9.52 2.47 -18.32
N ILE A 358 -9.09 3.59 -17.75
CA ILE A 358 -8.40 3.64 -16.46
C ILE A 358 -9.26 4.45 -15.50
N ARG A 359 -9.59 3.87 -14.33
CA ARG A 359 -10.52 4.48 -13.38
C ARG A 359 -9.87 4.64 -12.00
N PRO A 360 -9.99 5.81 -11.35
CA PRO A 360 -9.56 6.01 -9.96
C PRO A 360 -10.17 4.98 -9.00
N PHE A 361 -9.40 4.55 -8.00
CA PHE A 361 -9.79 3.47 -7.09
C PHE A 361 -11.14 3.73 -6.41
N CYS A 362 -11.32 4.92 -5.82
CA CYS A 362 -12.53 5.22 -5.06
C CYS A 362 -13.77 5.37 -5.96
N SER A 363 -13.64 6.00 -7.13
CA SER A 363 -14.78 6.11 -8.06
C SER A 363 -15.14 4.75 -8.66
N TYR A 364 -14.15 3.90 -8.96
CA TYR A 364 -14.42 2.54 -9.40
C TYR A 364 -15.21 1.77 -8.33
N ASN A 365 -14.72 1.73 -7.10
CA ASN A 365 -15.34 0.91 -6.05
C ASN A 365 -16.70 1.43 -5.59
N SER A 366 -16.90 2.74 -5.53
CA SER A 366 -18.14 3.32 -5.00
C SER A 366 -19.22 3.55 -6.07
N ILE A 367 -18.87 3.63 -7.35
CA ILE A 367 -19.81 4.00 -8.43
C ILE A 367 -19.82 2.97 -9.57
N HIS A 368 -18.65 2.57 -10.09
CA HIS A 368 -18.58 1.88 -11.38
C HIS A 368 -18.49 0.36 -11.31
N ARG A 369 -18.01 -0.20 -10.19
CA ARG A 369 -17.65 -1.62 -10.06
C ARG A 369 -18.77 -2.54 -10.51
N GLN A 370 -19.98 -2.37 -9.96
CA GLN A 370 -21.11 -3.25 -10.27
C GLN A 370 -21.47 -3.25 -11.76
N THR A 371 -21.53 -2.07 -12.38
CA THR A 371 -21.86 -1.95 -13.81
C THR A 371 -20.77 -2.54 -14.69
N VAL A 372 -19.50 -2.24 -14.39
CA VAL A 372 -18.35 -2.73 -15.15
C VAL A 372 -18.22 -4.25 -15.03
N GLU A 373 -18.23 -4.78 -13.81
CA GLU A 373 -18.07 -6.22 -13.58
C GLU A 373 -19.22 -7.01 -14.21
N ARG A 374 -20.48 -6.53 -14.14
CA ARG A 374 -21.61 -7.19 -14.82
C ARG A 374 -21.45 -7.20 -16.33
N ALA A 375 -21.09 -6.06 -16.93
CA ALA A 375 -20.91 -5.95 -18.37
C ALA A 375 -19.78 -6.84 -18.91
N LEU A 376 -18.75 -7.09 -18.09
CA LEU A 376 -17.59 -7.91 -18.44
C LEU A 376 -17.62 -9.29 -17.77
N SER A 377 -18.74 -9.65 -17.15
CA SER A 377 -18.85 -10.94 -16.45
C SER A 377 -19.01 -12.09 -17.43
N ILE A 378 -18.47 -13.22 -17.04
CA ILE A 378 -18.75 -14.51 -17.65
C ILE A 378 -19.67 -15.31 -16.70
N PRO A 379 -20.50 -16.22 -17.24
CA PRO A 379 -21.27 -17.13 -16.41
C PRO A 379 -20.33 -17.86 -15.44
N TYR A 380 -20.76 -17.97 -14.18
CA TYR A 380 -20.00 -18.77 -13.22
C TYR A 380 -19.95 -20.20 -13.75
N PRO A 381 -18.77 -20.80 -13.95
CA PRO A 381 -18.70 -22.19 -14.38
C PRO A 381 -19.34 -23.02 -13.27
N ILE A 382 -20.54 -23.55 -13.52
CA ILE A 382 -21.19 -24.50 -12.62
C ILE A 382 -20.24 -25.69 -12.53
N LYS A 383 -19.53 -25.86 -11.40
CA LYS A 383 -18.79 -27.08 -11.11
C LYS A 383 -19.14 -27.59 -9.72
N VAL A 384 -20.01 -28.61 -9.76
CA VAL A 384 -19.80 -29.95 -9.21
C VAL A 384 -18.69 -30.07 -8.15
N GLU A 385 -19.14 -30.55 -6.98
CA GLU A 385 -18.42 -31.08 -5.82
C GLU A 385 -17.60 -30.09 -4.98
N SER A 386 -18.23 -29.77 -3.85
CA SER A 386 -17.63 -29.23 -2.63
C SER A 386 -16.31 -29.92 -2.29
N ARG A 387 -15.19 -29.22 -2.50
CA ARG A 387 -14.00 -29.49 -1.69
C ARG A 387 -14.26 -28.90 -0.31
N ALA A 388 -14.53 -29.78 0.65
CA ALA A 388 -14.63 -29.45 2.07
C ALA A 388 -13.39 -28.65 2.51
N VAL A 389 -13.66 -27.64 3.33
CA VAL A 389 -12.75 -26.59 3.84
C VAL A 389 -11.69 -27.15 4.78
#